data_AF-A0A938NK85-F1
#
_entry.id   AF-A0A938NK85-F1
#
_cell.length_a   1.000
_cell.length_b   1.000
_cell.length_c   1.000
_cell.angle_alpha   90.00
_cell.angle_beta   90.00
_cell.angle_gamma   90.00
#
_symmetry.space_group_name_H-M   'P 1'
#
loop_
_entity.id
_entity.type
_entity.pdbx_description
1 polymer ?
#
loop_
_entity_poly.entity_id
_entity_poly.type
_entity_poly.pdbx_seq_one_letter_code
_entity_poly.pdbx_strand_id
1 'polypeptide(L)'
;MLYCPKCNLTYEEGKKFCKECGGKLVVKEEADSVSTESHEKPEVAFVHETKIIDEKKKYCPSCGIEYTSDKKFCKTCGVVLSNTPKKDSQTESVKNATTAFKFTPTPPKPSFETVSDIPSSSKVKSILRKKKKLLKNGQKMMTLIGNLEKQKGLISEDALAITMRPYQMKLEEIEKEISGINDFLNELQKKVTVEIDGLEKEVLPFKNRLSELKTIRKAKGLTSSDFNRFKKEPKQASKRLDSKIKKRKKIMQLLLPSTTGKLEGAGASLYMKVAAGIVILAVLGVSGYFGYKYFNKKDKDEITFPDKGTPQALPEEEIRKVFETIKKANLSEDINLFMSCYSPSYPTHEDKKNQTVKNWQDYDFADLSFTVRDLIVNQNTAEVTVDWQINARSAKTGETQTFNITNNVVLQKESGQWKITALK
;
A
#
# COMPACT_ATOMS: atom_id res chain seq x y z
N MET A 1 25.18 35.22 -21.50
CA MET A 1 24.33 34.45 -20.53
C MET A 1 23.45 33.42 -21.25
N LEU A 2 23.28 32.21 -20.68
CA LEU A 2 22.40 31.16 -21.20
C LEU A 2 21.10 31.09 -20.39
N TYR A 3 19.96 30.78 -21.01
CA TYR A 3 18.71 30.56 -20.30
C TYR A 3 17.95 29.32 -20.79
N CYS A 4 17.11 28.76 -19.92
CA CYS A 4 16.25 27.63 -20.26
C CYS A 4 14.84 28.10 -20.65
N PRO A 5 14.35 27.84 -21.87
CA PRO A 5 13.04 28.33 -22.31
C PRO A 5 11.87 27.59 -21.65
N LYS A 6 12.12 26.42 -21.06
CA LYS A 6 11.08 25.65 -20.33
C LYS A 6 10.91 26.08 -18.87
N CYS A 7 12.02 26.47 -18.22
CA CYS A 7 12.04 26.76 -16.78
C CYS A 7 12.28 28.23 -16.46
N ASN A 8 12.64 29.03 -17.45
CA ASN A 8 13.01 30.44 -17.32
C ASN A 8 14.15 30.71 -16.31
N LEU A 9 15.05 29.73 -16.14
CA LEU A 9 16.24 29.83 -15.29
C LEU A 9 17.47 30.24 -16.10
N THR A 10 18.26 31.17 -15.57
CA THR A 10 19.52 31.67 -16.15
C THR A 10 20.72 30.88 -15.66
N TYR A 11 21.73 30.71 -16.51
CA TYR A 11 22.94 29.95 -16.24
C TYR A 11 24.19 30.68 -16.73
N GLU A 12 25.29 30.47 -16.01
CA GLU A 12 26.64 30.84 -16.43
C GLU A 12 27.09 30.02 -17.66
N GLU A 13 28.04 30.58 -18.41
CA GLU A 13 28.57 29.99 -19.63
C GLU A 13 29.28 28.63 -19.36
N GLY A 14 29.22 27.72 -20.33
CA GLY A 14 29.83 26.38 -20.22
C GLY A 14 28.87 25.23 -19.89
N LYS A 15 27.60 25.49 -19.56
CA LYS A 15 26.58 24.44 -19.37
C LYS A 15 25.72 24.26 -20.63
N LYS A 16 25.53 23.01 -21.07
CA LYS A 16 24.74 22.69 -22.28
C LYS A 16 23.26 22.40 -22.02
N PHE A 17 22.89 22.01 -20.79
CA PHE A 17 21.54 21.57 -20.41
C PHE A 17 21.10 22.12 -19.04
N CYS A 18 19.79 22.35 -18.90
CA CYS A 18 19.13 22.80 -17.66
C CYS A 18 19.17 21.69 -16.60
N LYS A 19 19.55 22.03 -15.36
CA LYS A 19 19.62 21.06 -14.25
C LYS A 19 18.25 20.56 -13.79
N GLU A 20 17.21 21.39 -13.94
CA GLU A 20 15.85 21.05 -13.48
C GLU A 20 15.07 20.20 -14.49
N CYS A 21 15.11 20.55 -15.78
CA CYS A 21 14.28 19.89 -16.79
C CYS A 21 15.05 19.13 -17.88
N GLY A 22 16.38 19.18 -17.88
CA GLY A 22 17.23 18.55 -18.92
C GLY A 22 17.15 19.18 -20.31
N GLY A 23 16.41 20.28 -20.49
CA GLY A 23 16.30 21.00 -21.76
C GLY A 23 17.60 21.71 -22.17
N LYS A 24 17.88 21.80 -23.47
CA LYS A 24 19.06 22.49 -24.02
C LYS A 24 18.96 23.99 -23.72
N LEU A 25 20.07 24.59 -23.27
CA LEU A 25 20.12 26.02 -22.96
C LEU A 25 20.36 26.84 -24.23
N VAL A 26 19.78 28.05 -24.29
CA VAL A 26 19.89 28.98 -25.43
C VAL A 26 20.56 30.27 -24.98
N VAL A 27 21.35 30.89 -25.86
CA VAL A 27 21.96 32.20 -25.60
C VAL A 27 20.86 33.25 -25.61
N LYS A 28 20.82 34.07 -24.56
CA LYS A 28 19.95 35.24 -24.54
C LYS A 28 20.67 36.33 -25.34
N GLU A 29 20.26 36.55 -26.57
CA GLU A 29 20.69 37.71 -27.35
C GLU A 29 20.14 38.95 -26.65
N GLU A 30 21.05 39.78 -26.12
CA GLU A 30 20.68 41.07 -25.56
C GLU A 30 20.29 41.95 -26.74
N ALA A 31 19.00 42.22 -26.86
CA ALA A 31 18.49 43.18 -27.83
C ALA A 31 19.00 44.57 -27.41
N ASP A 32 19.98 45.08 -28.16
CA ASP A 32 20.45 46.45 -28.03
C ASP A 32 19.26 47.41 -28.16
N SER A 33 19.06 48.18 -27.10
CA SER A 33 18.03 49.20 -26.97
C SER A 33 18.34 50.40 -27.87
N VAL A 34 17.53 50.61 -28.91
CA VAL A 34 17.39 51.91 -29.57
C VAL A 34 16.05 52.52 -29.15
N SER A 35 16.14 53.70 -28.56
CA SER A 35 15.05 54.63 -28.21
C SER A 35 14.26 55.08 -29.44
N THR A 36 12.96 55.39 -29.30
CA THR A 36 12.31 56.72 -29.44
C THR A 36 10.80 56.58 -29.69
N GLU A 37 10.07 57.63 -29.34
CA GLU A 37 8.63 57.87 -29.16
C GLU A 37 7.64 57.60 -30.32
N SER A 38 6.40 57.30 -29.89
CA SER A 38 5.10 57.84 -30.34
C SER A 38 4.51 57.56 -31.74
N HIS A 39 3.19 57.37 -31.71
CA HIS A 39 2.15 57.59 -32.72
C HIS A 39 1.79 56.51 -33.78
N GLU A 40 0.48 56.21 -33.76
CA GLU A 40 -0.46 55.91 -34.86
C GLU A 40 -0.49 54.57 -35.64
N LYS A 41 -1.69 53.95 -35.56
CA LYS A 41 -2.45 53.13 -36.56
C LYS A 41 -2.29 53.68 -38.00
N PRO A 42 -2.38 52.95 -39.16
CA PRO A 42 -3.24 51.79 -39.56
C PRO A 42 -2.50 50.63 -40.32
N GLU A 43 -3.01 49.39 -40.39
CA GLU A 43 -3.83 48.74 -41.47
C GLU A 43 -3.06 48.13 -42.69
N VAL A 44 -3.50 46.92 -43.06
CA VAL A 44 -3.43 46.19 -44.37
C VAL A 44 -2.16 45.40 -44.81
N ALA A 45 -2.39 44.06 -44.84
CA ALA A 45 -1.99 43.00 -45.79
C ALA A 45 -0.53 42.80 -46.27
N PHE A 46 -0.03 41.56 -46.09
CA PHE A 46 0.51 40.77 -47.20
C PHE A 46 0.38 39.27 -46.90
N VAL A 47 -0.35 38.56 -47.76
CA VAL A 47 -0.62 37.12 -47.70
C VAL A 47 0.43 36.39 -48.55
N HIS A 48 1.18 35.47 -47.95
CA HIS A 48 1.93 34.45 -48.71
C HIS A 48 1.24 33.09 -48.56
N GLU A 49 0.57 32.69 -49.64
CA GLU A 49 -0.13 31.44 -49.80
C GLU A 49 0.87 30.32 -50.14
N THR A 50 1.31 29.57 -49.13
CA THR A 50 2.00 28.28 -49.32
C THR A 50 0.97 27.16 -49.39
N LYS A 51 0.87 26.59 -50.59
CA LYS A 51 0.02 25.44 -50.95
C LYS A 51 0.40 24.22 -50.10
N ILE A 52 -0.39 23.93 -49.06
CA ILE A 52 -0.25 22.73 -48.21
C ILE A 52 -0.79 21.53 -48.99
N ILE A 53 0.11 20.60 -49.35
CA ILE A 53 -0.27 19.28 -49.83
C ILE A 53 -0.58 18.46 -48.57
N ASP A 54 -1.85 18.14 -48.38
CA ASP A 54 -2.36 17.44 -47.20
C ASP A 54 -1.94 15.95 -47.27
N GLU A 55 -0.73 15.65 -46.80
CA GLU A 55 -0.26 14.27 -46.65
C GLU A 55 -1.09 13.57 -45.58
N LYS A 56 -1.91 12.59 -46.00
CA LYS A 56 -2.72 11.75 -45.10
C LYS A 56 -1.83 11.09 -44.04
N LYS A 57 -1.90 11.60 -42.82
CA LYS A 57 -1.25 11.07 -41.62
C LYS A 57 -1.72 9.64 -41.36
N LYS A 58 -0.79 8.71 -41.17
CA LYS A 58 -1.06 7.30 -40.84
C LYS A 58 -0.68 7.04 -39.38
N TYR A 59 -1.47 6.20 -38.71
CA TYR A 59 -1.29 5.87 -37.29
C TYR A 59 -1.03 4.37 -37.10
N CYS A 60 -0.13 4.03 -36.18
CA CYS A 60 0.18 2.64 -35.87
C CYS A 60 -1.03 1.94 -35.24
N PRO A 61 -1.48 0.78 -35.77
CA PRO A 61 -2.68 0.11 -35.27
C PRO A 61 -2.53 -0.44 -33.84
N SER A 62 -1.30 -0.63 -33.36
CA SER A 62 -1.07 -1.18 -32.01
C SER A 62 -0.92 -0.12 -30.93
N CYS A 63 -0.47 1.10 -31.26
CA CYS A 63 -0.15 2.11 -30.24
C CYS A 63 -0.65 3.54 -30.56
N GLY A 64 -1.25 3.76 -31.73
CA GLY A 64 -1.85 5.04 -32.11
C GLY A 64 -0.88 6.16 -32.48
N ILE A 65 0.44 5.90 -32.49
CA ILE A 65 1.43 6.93 -32.83
C ILE A 65 1.51 7.14 -34.33
N GLU A 66 1.58 8.40 -34.73
CA GLU A 66 1.72 8.85 -36.12
C GLU A 66 3.06 8.38 -36.72
N TYR A 67 3.04 7.91 -37.96
CA TYR A 67 4.23 7.51 -38.69
C TYR A 67 4.20 7.95 -40.16
N THR A 68 5.39 8.20 -40.70
CA THR A 68 5.60 8.51 -42.12
C THR A 68 5.60 7.23 -42.95
N SER A 69 5.04 7.29 -44.16
CA SER A 69 4.74 6.12 -45.03
C SER A 69 5.90 5.17 -45.32
N ASP A 70 7.14 5.60 -45.12
CA ASP A 70 8.35 4.84 -45.48
C ASP A 70 8.84 3.87 -44.40
N LYS A 71 8.20 3.84 -43.22
CA LYS A 71 8.64 3.00 -42.09
C LYS A 71 7.98 1.62 -42.13
N LYS A 72 8.81 0.57 -42.16
CA LYS A 72 8.37 -0.85 -42.09
C LYS A 72 7.92 -1.29 -40.69
N PHE A 73 8.33 -0.59 -39.63
CA PHE A 73 8.03 -0.93 -38.23
C PHE A 73 7.73 0.32 -37.40
N CYS A 74 6.86 0.18 -36.41
CA CYS A 74 6.59 1.25 -35.45
C CYS A 74 7.77 1.43 -34.48
N LYS A 75 8.31 2.65 -34.38
CA LYS A 75 9.45 2.96 -33.49
C LYS A 75 9.14 2.73 -31.99
N THR A 76 7.88 2.80 -31.59
CA THR A 76 7.50 2.73 -30.18
C THR A 76 7.15 1.32 -29.73
N CYS A 77 6.39 0.57 -30.54
CA CYS A 77 5.91 -0.77 -30.15
C CYS A 77 6.54 -1.92 -30.95
N GLY A 78 7.31 -1.64 -32.01
CA GLY A 78 7.97 -2.65 -32.84
C GLY A 78 7.07 -3.39 -33.83
N VAL A 79 5.76 -3.08 -33.90
CA VAL A 79 4.82 -3.77 -34.81
C VAL A 79 5.13 -3.46 -36.27
N VAL A 80 4.98 -4.46 -37.14
CA VAL A 80 5.19 -4.33 -38.59
C VAL A 80 4.05 -3.51 -39.21
N LEU A 81 4.40 -2.50 -39.99
CA LEU A 81 3.46 -1.61 -40.68
C LEU A 81 3.36 -2.09 -42.14
N SER A 82 2.50 -3.08 -42.40
CA SER A 82 2.34 -3.70 -43.72
C SER A 82 1.54 -2.78 -44.66
N ASN A 83 2.20 -2.18 -45.66
CA ASN A 83 1.61 -1.35 -46.71
C ASN A 83 1.16 -2.13 -47.96
N THR A 84 1.06 -3.46 -47.91
CA THR A 84 0.64 -4.25 -49.08
C THR A 84 -0.88 -4.46 -49.11
N PRO A 85 -1.59 -4.09 -50.20
CA PRO A 85 -3.01 -4.36 -50.35
C PRO A 85 -3.26 -5.88 -50.33
N LYS A 86 -4.06 -6.35 -49.34
CA LYS A 86 -4.46 -7.76 -49.22
C LYS A 86 -5.46 -8.09 -50.33
N LYS A 87 -5.13 -9.12 -51.11
CA LYS A 87 -6.03 -9.83 -52.03
C LYS A 87 -6.62 -11.01 -51.26
N ASP A 88 -7.95 -11.11 -51.23
CA ASP A 88 -8.70 -12.14 -50.52
C ASP A 88 -8.47 -13.54 -51.10
N SER A 89 -8.33 -14.54 -50.24
CA SER A 89 -8.56 -15.95 -50.59
C SER A 89 -9.08 -16.73 -49.39
N GLN A 90 -10.38 -17.05 -49.48
CA GLN A 90 -11.01 -18.20 -48.84
C GLN A 90 -10.65 -19.46 -49.63
N THR A 91 -10.37 -20.60 -48.97
CA THR A 91 -10.72 -21.92 -49.52
C THR A 91 -10.86 -22.98 -48.42
N GLU A 92 -11.77 -23.90 -48.71
CA GLU A 92 -12.42 -25.00 -48.01
C GLU A 92 -11.59 -26.18 -47.47
N SER A 93 -12.16 -26.77 -46.40
CA SER A 93 -12.50 -28.20 -46.19
C SER A 93 -11.73 -29.30 -46.94
N VAL A 94 -11.15 -30.25 -46.18
CA VAL A 94 -11.20 -31.69 -46.50
C VAL A 94 -11.31 -32.53 -45.22
N LYS A 95 -12.28 -33.46 -45.23
CA LYS A 95 -12.55 -34.51 -44.24
C LYS A 95 -11.51 -35.63 -44.35
N ASN A 96 -11.13 -36.27 -43.23
CA ASN A 96 -10.90 -37.72 -43.22
C ASN A 96 -11.01 -38.31 -41.81
N ALA A 97 -11.73 -39.43 -41.75
CA ALA A 97 -12.03 -40.22 -40.58
C ALA A 97 -10.93 -41.27 -40.35
N THR A 98 -10.45 -41.38 -39.11
CA THR A 98 -9.76 -42.58 -38.64
C THR A 98 -10.08 -42.76 -37.15
N THR A 99 -10.70 -43.89 -36.86
CA THR A 99 -11.26 -44.29 -35.58
C THR A 99 -10.14 -44.64 -34.60
N ALA A 100 -9.82 -43.72 -33.70
CA ALA A 100 -9.03 -43.97 -32.50
C ALA A 100 -9.87 -43.49 -31.31
N PHE A 101 -9.96 -44.31 -30.25
CA PHE A 101 -10.65 -44.00 -29.00
C PHE A 101 -10.11 -42.68 -28.41
N LYS A 102 -10.79 -41.57 -28.71
CA LYS A 102 -10.38 -40.20 -28.42
C LYS A 102 -11.17 -39.71 -27.21
N PHE A 103 -10.76 -40.11 -26.01
CA PHE A 103 -11.19 -39.46 -24.78
C PHE A 103 -10.53 -38.09 -24.68
N THR A 104 -11.15 -37.05 -25.24
CA THR A 104 -11.04 -35.68 -24.72
C THR A 104 -12.22 -34.84 -25.21
N PRO A 105 -13.22 -34.53 -24.38
CA PRO A 105 -13.94 -33.28 -24.53
C PRO A 105 -12.94 -32.16 -24.20
N THR A 106 -12.50 -31.42 -25.22
CA THR A 106 -11.77 -30.17 -25.01
C THR A 106 -12.74 -29.25 -24.26
N PRO A 107 -12.47 -28.86 -23.00
CA PRO A 107 -13.38 -27.96 -22.30
C PRO A 107 -13.48 -26.67 -23.14
N PRO A 108 -14.71 -26.15 -23.35
CA PRO A 108 -14.92 -24.94 -24.13
C PRO A 108 -14.04 -23.85 -23.52
N LYS A 109 -13.11 -23.32 -24.32
CA LYS A 109 -12.20 -22.26 -23.92
C LYS A 109 -13.07 -21.08 -23.49
N PRO A 110 -13.16 -20.74 -22.19
CA PRO A 110 -13.97 -19.61 -21.77
C PRO A 110 -13.36 -18.36 -22.40
N SER A 111 -14.09 -17.74 -23.31
CA SER A 111 -13.75 -16.44 -23.89
C SER A 111 -14.05 -15.36 -22.86
N PHE A 112 -13.25 -15.31 -21.80
CA PHE A 112 -13.17 -14.10 -21.00
C PHE A 112 -12.57 -13.01 -21.89
N GLU A 113 -13.38 -12.03 -22.27
CA GLU A 113 -12.92 -10.80 -22.91
C GLU A 113 -11.70 -10.29 -22.14
N THR A 114 -10.65 -9.97 -22.88
CA THR A 114 -9.33 -9.63 -22.37
C THR A 114 -9.41 -8.44 -21.41
N VAL A 115 -9.48 -8.71 -20.11
CA VAL A 115 -9.32 -7.74 -19.02
C VAL A 115 -7.85 -7.30 -18.97
N SER A 116 -7.42 -6.49 -19.95
CA SER A 116 -6.06 -5.97 -20.07
C SER A 116 -5.76 -4.80 -19.12
N ASP A 117 -6.76 -4.28 -18.41
CA ASP A 117 -6.69 -2.91 -17.90
C ASP A 117 -6.26 -2.79 -16.44
N ILE A 118 -5.92 -3.89 -15.77
CA ILE A 118 -5.44 -3.81 -14.40
C ILE A 118 -4.03 -3.19 -14.38
N PRO A 119 -3.85 -2.02 -13.72
CA PRO A 119 -2.57 -1.34 -13.63
C PRO A 119 -1.51 -2.21 -12.95
N SER A 120 -0.26 -1.99 -13.33
CA SER A 120 0.88 -2.64 -12.68
C SER A 120 0.99 -2.22 -11.21
N SER A 121 1.58 -3.09 -10.38
CA SER A 121 1.82 -2.77 -8.96
C SER A 121 2.65 -1.50 -8.74
N SER A 122 3.56 -1.15 -9.66
CA SER A 122 4.33 0.09 -9.60
C SER A 122 3.45 1.33 -9.84
N LYS A 123 2.51 1.24 -10.78
CA LYS A 123 1.53 2.31 -11.03
C LYS A 123 0.62 2.52 -9.82
N VAL A 124 0.12 1.42 -9.21
CA VAL A 124 -0.67 1.48 -7.96
C VAL A 124 0.12 2.15 -6.83
N LYS A 125 1.39 1.77 -6.62
CA LYS A 125 2.27 2.41 -5.63
C LYS A 125 2.48 3.91 -5.89
N SER A 126 2.60 4.32 -7.16
CA SER A 126 2.73 5.73 -7.53
C SER A 126 1.50 6.53 -7.10
N ILE A 127 0.29 5.99 -7.34
CA ILE A 127 -0.98 6.60 -6.94
C ILE A 127 -1.08 6.72 -5.42
N LEU A 128 -0.72 5.66 -4.68
CA LEU A 128 -0.69 5.69 -3.20
C LEU A 128 0.31 6.73 -2.66
N ARG A 129 1.47 6.90 -3.30
CA ARG A 129 2.43 7.97 -2.95
C ARG A 129 1.86 9.35 -3.22
N LYS A 130 1.15 9.56 -4.34
CA LYS A 130 0.46 10.82 -4.64
C LYS A 130 -0.56 11.13 -3.54
N LYS A 131 -1.39 10.16 -3.15
CA LYS A 131 -2.34 10.29 -2.04
C LYS A 131 -1.64 10.69 -0.73
N LYS A 132 -0.54 10.03 -0.36
CA LYS A 132 0.24 10.37 0.86
C LYS A 132 0.77 11.81 0.81
N LYS A 133 1.23 12.29 -0.34
CA LYS A 133 1.68 13.69 -0.52
C LYS A 133 0.52 14.68 -0.37
N LEU A 134 -0.62 14.40 -0.99
CA LEU A 134 -1.82 15.24 -0.88
C LEU A 134 -2.30 15.34 0.57
N LEU A 135 -2.35 14.23 1.30
CA LEU A 135 -2.71 14.23 2.73
C LEU A 135 -1.77 15.12 3.57
N LYS A 136 -0.46 15.02 3.35
CA LYS A 136 0.51 15.90 4.03
C LYS A 136 0.31 17.38 3.69
N ASN A 137 0.00 17.68 2.43
CA ASN A 137 -0.28 19.05 2.01
C ASN A 137 -1.58 19.58 2.62
N GLY A 138 -2.64 18.76 2.67
CA GLY A 138 -3.91 19.10 3.34
C GLY A 138 -3.69 19.42 4.81
N GLN A 139 -2.92 18.60 5.53
CA GLN A 139 -2.56 18.86 6.94
C GLN A 139 -1.82 20.20 7.13
N LYS A 140 -0.91 20.55 6.22
CA LYS A 140 -0.24 21.87 6.25
C LYS A 140 -1.23 23.01 6.05
N MET A 141 -2.16 22.88 5.10
CA MET A 141 -3.19 23.90 4.87
C MET A 141 -4.10 24.06 6.10
N MET A 142 -4.54 22.96 6.70
CA MET A 142 -5.33 23.00 7.95
C MET A 142 -4.56 23.67 9.09
N THR A 143 -3.25 23.43 9.21
CA THR A 143 -2.42 24.08 10.23
C THR A 143 -2.34 25.59 10.01
N LEU A 144 -2.19 26.04 8.76
CA LEU A 144 -2.16 27.47 8.43
C LEU A 144 -3.51 28.14 8.71
N ILE A 145 -4.61 27.49 8.34
CA ILE A 145 -5.97 27.95 8.65
C ILE A 145 -6.15 28.08 10.18
N GLY A 146 -5.80 27.05 10.94
CA GLY A 146 -5.90 27.09 12.41
C GLY A 146 -5.00 28.16 13.06
N ASN A 147 -3.87 28.51 12.45
CA ASN A 147 -3.03 29.62 12.93
C ASN A 147 -3.65 30.99 12.62
N LEU A 148 -4.28 31.15 11.45
CA LEU A 148 -5.03 32.36 11.10
C LEU A 148 -6.25 32.54 12.01
N GLU A 149 -6.98 31.46 12.30
CA GLU A 149 -8.12 31.48 13.22
C GLU A 149 -7.72 31.92 14.64
N LYS A 150 -6.52 31.56 15.12
CA LYS A 150 -6.01 32.03 16.41
C LYS A 150 -5.74 33.54 16.45
N GLN A 151 -5.59 34.19 15.30
CA GLN A 151 -5.43 35.64 15.21
C GLN A 151 -6.77 36.38 15.18
N LYS A 152 -7.89 35.67 15.28
CA LYS A 152 -9.22 36.28 15.37
C LYS A 152 -9.28 37.23 16.57
N GLY A 153 -9.58 38.50 16.30
CA GLY A 153 -9.60 39.60 17.28
C GLY A 153 -8.37 40.51 17.24
N LEU A 154 -7.26 40.10 16.63
CA LEU A 154 -6.10 40.96 16.38
C LEU A 154 -6.15 41.66 15.03
N ILE A 155 -6.85 41.07 14.06
CA ILE A 155 -7.07 41.60 12.73
C ILE A 155 -8.57 41.75 12.47
N SER A 156 -8.93 42.65 11.54
CA SER A 156 -10.32 42.79 11.11
C SER A 156 -10.83 41.49 10.47
N GLU A 157 -12.12 41.23 10.64
CA GLU A 157 -12.76 40.02 10.12
C GLU A 157 -12.64 39.91 8.59
N ASP A 158 -12.73 41.05 7.88
CA ASP A 158 -12.56 41.10 6.43
C ASP A 158 -11.13 40.71 6.00
N ALA A 159 -10.10 41.22 6.70
CA ALA A 159 -8.71 40.88 6.39
C ALA A 159 -8.43 39.40 6.66
N LEU A 160 -8.99 38.84 7.74
CA LEU A 160 -8.92 37.41 8.04
C LEU A 160 -9.59 36.59 6.94
N ALA A 161 -10.81 36.95 6.54
CA ALA A 161 -11.57 36.24 5.50
C ALA A 161 -10.85 36.25 4.14
N ILE A 162 -10.32 37.41 3.73
CA ILE A 162 -9.54 37.57 2.49
C ILE A 162 -8.30 36.69 2.52
N THR A 163 -7.60 36.64 3.66
CA THR A 163 -6.36 35.85 3.80
C THR A 163 -6.63 34.36 3.90
N MET A 164 -7.74 33.96 4.52
CA MET A 164 -8.09 32.55 4.75
C MET A 164 -8.68 31.86 3.50
N ARG A 165 -9.44 32.59 2.68
CA ARG A 165 -10.14 32.04 1.50
C ARG A 165 -9.23 31.25 0.54
N PRO A 166 -8.01 31.70 0.16
CA PRO A 166 -7.12 30.93 -0.71
C PRO A 166 -6.70 29.57 -0.12
N TYR A 167 -6.51 29.49 1.19
CA TYR A 167 -6.14 28.22 1.86
C TYR A 167 -7.31 27.25 1.89
N GLN A 168 -8.53 27.75 2.11
CA GLN A 168 -9.76 26.95 2.07
C GLN A 168 -9.99 26.37 0.67
N MET A 169 -9.94 27.20 -0.38
CA MET A 169 -10.09 26.71 -1.77
C MET A 169 -9.04 25.64 -2.12
N LYS A 170 -7.79 25.81 -1.66
CA LYS A 170 -6.74 24.83 -1.87
C LYS A 170 -6.95 23.53 -1.09
N LEU A 171 -7.53 23.61 0.11
CA LEU A 171 -7.89 22.45 0.91
C LEU A 171 -9.01 21.65 0.20
N GLU A 172 -10.05 22.33 -0.29
CA GLU A 172 -11.14 21.72 -1.06
C GLU A 172 -10.63 21.02 -2.34
N GLU A 173 -9.69 21.64 -3.06
CA GLU A 173 -9.04 21.03 -4.23
C GLU A 173 -8.29 19.74 -3.86
N ILE A 174 -7.51 19.78 -2.77
CA ILE A 174 -6.78 18.61 -2.25
C ILE A 174 -7.75 17.50 -1.85
N GLU A 175 -8.85 17.82 -1.17
CA GLU A 175 -9.89 16.87 -0.76
C GLU A 175 -10.55 16.21 -1.97
N LYS A 176 -10.90 17.01 -2.99
CA LYS A 176 -11.45 16.50 -4.26
C LYS A 176 -10.49 15.54 -4.95
N GLU A 177 -9.20 15.87 -5.03
CA GLU A 177 -8.18 14.96 -5.58
C GLU A 177 -8.05 13.66 -4.77
N ILE A 178 -8.05 13.75 -3.43
CA ILE A 178 -7.99 12.57 -2.57
C ILE A 178 -9.21 11.69 -2.76
N SER A 179 -10.41 12.28 -2.87
CA SER A 179 -11.65 11.55 -3.16
C SER A 179 -11.55 10.79 -4.48
N GLY A 180 -11.13 11.46 -5.56
CA GLY A 180 -10.96 10.82 -6.86
C GLY A 180 -9.95 9.66 -6.84
N ILE A 181 -8.87 9.78 -6.05
CA ILE A 181 -7.94 8.66 -5.84
C ILE A 181 -8.61 7.51 -5.08
N ASN A 182 -9.41 7.79 -4.05
CA ASN A 182 -10.11 6.75 -3.30
C ASN A 182 -11.10 5.98 -4.16
N ASP A 183 -11.89 6.68 -4.98
CA ASP A 183 -12.85 6.07 -5.89
C ASP A 183 -12.15 5.13 -6.88
N PHE A 184 -11.05 5.60 -7.48
CA PHE A 184 -10.21 4.77 -8.34
C PHE A 184 -9.68 3.52 -7.64
N LEU A 185 -9.17 3.66 -6.40
CA LEU A 185 -8.63 2.52 -5.65
C LEU A 185 -9.72 1.49 -5.29
N ASN A 186 -10.93 1.96 -4.94
CA ASN A 186 -12.07 1.12 -4.64
C ASN A 186 -12.56 0.36 -5.88
N GLU A 187 -12.67 1.03 -7.02
CA GLU A 187 -13.04 0.39 -8.29
C GLU A 187 -12.00 -0.67 -8.70
N LEU A 188 -10.73 -0.32 -8.56
CA LEU A 188 -9.63 -1.24 -8.82
C LEU A 188 -9.67 -2.46 -7.88
N GLN A 189 -9.97 -2.26 -6.61
CA GLN A 189 -10.12 -3.36 -5.64
C GLN A 189 -11.23 -4.34 -6.08
N LYS A 190 -12.39 -3.83 -6.49
CA LYS A 190 -13.49 -4.65 -7.01
C LYS A 190 -13.04 -5.46 -8.22
N LYS A 191 -12.41 -4.81 -9.21
CA LYS A 191 -11.88 -5.45 -10.43
C LYS A 191 -10.87 -6.55 -10.13
N VAL A 192 -9.90 -6.29 -9.26
CA VAL A 192 -8.86 -7.28 -8.88
C VAL A 192 -9.48 -8.47 -8.14
N THR A 193 -10.51 -8.25 -7.31
CA THR A 193 -11.21 -9.33 -6.59
C THR A 193 -11.88 -10.29 -7.57
N VAL A 194 -12.68 -9.76 -8.50
CA VAL A 194 -13.37 -10.56 -9.52
C VAL A 194 -12.38 -11.36 -10.37
N GLU A 195 -11.24 -10.78 -10.77
CA GLU A 195 -10.22 -11.51 -11.54
C GLU A 195 -9.55 -12.62 -10.72
N ILE A 196 -9.29 -12.39 -9.42
CA ILE A 196 -8.74 -13.44 -8.54
C ILE A 196 -9.72 -14.61 -8.46
N ASP A 197 -11.01 -14.34 -8.22
CA ASP A 197 -12.04 -15.38 -8.10
C ASP A 197 -12.19 -16.19 -9.40
N GLY A 198 -12.13 -15.51 -10.56
CA GLY A 198 -12.14 -16.16 -11.87
C GLY A 198 -10.94 -17.10 -12.06
N LEU A 199 -9.73 -16.62 -11.76
CA LEU A 199 -8.50 -17.42 -11.85
C LEU A 199 -8.49 -18.60 -10.86
N GLU A 200 -9.06 -18.43 -9.67
CA GLU A 200 -9.18 -19.49 -8.66
C GLU A 200 -10.17 -20.59 -9.11
N LYS A 201 -11.26 -20.23 -9.80
CA LYS A 201 -12.15 -21.21 -10.44
C LYS A 201 -11.45 -21.94 -11.58
N GLU A 202 -10.67 -21.24 -12.40
CA GLU A 202 -9.92 -21.83 -13.52
C GLU A 202 -8.81 -22.81 -13.07
N VAL A 203 -8.17 -22.57 -11.92
CA VAL A 203 -7.07 -23.43 -11.45
C VAL A 203 -7.56 -24.74 -10.82
N LEU A 204 -8.81 -24.76 -10.34
CA LEU A 204 -9.41 -25.88 -9.63
C LEU A 204 -9.40 -27.22 -10.41
N PRO A 205 -9.85 -27.29 -11.69
CA PRO A 205 -9.81 -28.55 -12.44
C PRO A 205 -8.41 -29.14 -12.59
N PHE A 206 -7.37 -28.29 -12.73
CA PHE A 206 -5.99 -28.78 -12.80
C PHE A 206 -5.50 -29.34 -11.46
N LYS A 207 -5.91 -28.75 -10.34
CA LYS A 207 -5.61 -29.25 -8.99
C LYS A 207 -6.31 -30.58 -8.74
N ASN A 208 -7.58 -30.70 -9.12
CA ASN A 208 -8.37 -31.93 -9.00
C ASN A 208 -7.75 -33.08 -9.82
N ARG A 209 -7.39 -32.81 -11.08
CA ARG A 209 -6.71 -33.79 -11.94
C ARG A 209 -5.36 -34.24 -11.35
N LEU A 210 -4.61 -33.32 -10.73
CA LEU A 210 -3.36 -33.68 -10.05
C LEU A 210 -3.59 -34.55 -8.81
N SER A 211 -4.66 -34.34 -8.04
CA SER A 211 -5.02 -35.22 -6.93
C SER A 211 -5.48 -36.61 -7.41
N GLU A 212 -6.30 -36.68 -8.45
CA GLU A 212 -6.73 -37.95 -9.05
C GLU A 212 -5.53 -38.79 -9.52
N LEU A 213 -4.60 -38.18 -10.26
CA LEU A 213 -3.37 -38.85 -10.70
C LEU A 213 -2.53 -39.37 -9.52
N LYS A 214 -2.49 -38.66 -8.39
CA LYS A 214 -1.79 -39.11 -7.18
C LYS A 214 -2.50 -40.32 -6.55
N THR A 215 -3.83 -40.33 -6.52
CA THR A 215 -4.63 -41.44 -6.00
C THR A 215 -4.46 -42.69 -6.85
N ILE A 216 -4.53 -42.58 -8.19
CA ILE A 216 -4.33 -43.72 -9.09
C ILE A 216 -2.91 -44.29 -8.94
N ARG A 217 -1.89 -43.43 -8.82
CA ARG A 217 -0.51 -43.88 -8.56
C ARG A 217 -0.40 -44.64 -7.23
N LYS A 218 -1.03 -44.14 -6.15
CA LYS A 218 -1.01 -44.81 -4.83
C LYS A 218 -1.68 -46.18 -4.89
N ALA A 219 -2.73 -46.32 -5.70
CA ALA A 219 -3.41 -47.59 -5.96
C ALA A 219 -2.62 -48.51 -6.92
N LYS A 220 -1.38 -48.18 -7.29
CA LYS A 220 -0.55 -48.89 -8.30
C LYS A 220 -1.21 -49.00 -9.68
N GLY A 221 -2.25 -48.22 -9.97
CA GLY A 221 -2.93 -48.19 -11.27
C GLY A 221 -2.18 -47.41 -12.34
N LEU A 222 -1.00 -46.86 -12.03
CA LEU A 222 -0.19 -46.07 -12.95
C LEU A 222 1.30 -46.33 -12.72
N THR A 223 2.07 -46.51 -13.79
CA THR A 223 3.54 -46.61 -13.67
C THR A 223 4.14 -45.25 -13.27
N SER A 224 5.36 -45.26 -12.73
CA SER A 224 6.06 -44.01 -12.41
C SER A 224 6.30 -43.12 -13.64
N SER A 225 6.54 -43.73 -14.80
CA SER A 225 6.75 -43.02 -16.07
C SER A 225 5.47 -42.33 -16.54
N ASP A 226 4.35 -43.06 -16.54
CA ASP A 226 3.04 -42.52 -16.96
C ASP A 226 2.57 -41.39 -16.03
N PHE A 227 2.81 -41.53 -14.72
CA PHE A 227 2.48 -40.48 -13.77
C PHE A 227 3.25 -39.19 -14.07
N ASN A 228 4.55 -39.32 -14.39
CA ASN A 228 5.39 -38.18 -14.73
C ASN A 228 4.95 -37.52 -16.05
N ARG A 229 4.51 -38.31 -17.02
CA ARG A 229 3.95 -37.82 -18.29
C ARG A 229 2.63 -37.08 -18.07
N PHE A 230 1.64 -37.70 -17.41
CA PHE A 230 0.31 -37.12 -17.23
C PHE A 230 0.26 -35.95 -16.25
N LYS A 231 1.15 -35.90 -15.26
CA LYS A 231 1.18 -34.76 -14.32
C LYS A 231 1.78 -33.49 -14.94
N LYS A 232 2.55 -33.58 -16.04
CA LYS A 232 3.35 -32.46 -16.58
C LYS A 232 2.47 -31.29 -17.00
N GLU A 233 1.46 -31.55 -17.82
CA GLU A 233 0.53 -30.55 -18.34
C GLU A 233 -0.29 -29.85 -17.24
N PRO A 234 -1.06 -30.55 -16.37
CA PRO A 234 -1.84 -29.89 -15.33
C PRO A 234 -0.97 -29.18 -14.29
N LYS A 235 0.24 -29.72 -13.98
CA LYS A 235 1.20 -29.03 -13.11
C LYS A 235 1.68 -27.71 -13.73
N GLN A 236 1.97 -27.70 -15.02
CA GLN A 236 2.41 -26.48 -15.72
C GLN A 236 1.28 -25.46 -15.83
N ALA A 237 0.06 -25.90 -16.16
CA ALA A 237 -1.13 -25.05 -16.21
C ALA A 237 -1.44 -24.42 -14.84
N SER A 238 -1.49 -25.24 -13.77
CA SER A 238 -1.69 -24.74 -12.41
C SER A 238 -0.63 -23.72 -12.02
N LYS A 239 0.65 -24.01 -12.26
CA LYS A 239 1.76 -23.09 -11.93
C LYS A 239 1.62 -21.74 -12.65
N ARG A 240 1.16 -21.73 -13.90
CA ARG A 240 0.92 -20.48 -14.66
C ARG A 240 -0.22 -19.66 -14.04
N LEU A 241 -1.35 -20.30 -13.71
CA LEU A 241 -2.50 -19.63 -13.09
C LEU A 241 -2.18 -19.16 -11.66
N ASP A 242 -1.57 -20.00 -10.82
CA ASP A 242 -1.14 -19.63 -9.47
C ASP A 242 -0.17 -18.44 -9.50
N SER A 243 0.72 -18.35 -10.50
CA SER A 243 1.59 -17.18 -10.68
C SER A 243 0.81 -15.91 -11.04
N LYS A 244 -0.29 -15.99 -11.79
CA LYS A 244 -1.17 -14.84 -12.06
C LYS A 244 -1.92 -14.43 -10.81
N ILE A 245 -2.53 -15.38 -10.10
CA ILE A 245 -3.21 -15.16 -8.82
C ILE A 245 -2.26 -14.47 -7.83
N LYS A 246 -1.02 -14.96 -7.69
CA LYS A 246 0.00 -14.34 -6.81
C LYS A 246 0.29 -12.88 -7.18
N LYS A 247 0.37 -12.55 -8.47
CA LYS A 247 0.58 -11.17 -8.94
C LYS A 247 -0.63 -10.28 -8.59
N ARG A 248 -1.86 -10.78 -8.78
CA ARG A 248 -3.09 -10.04 -8.45
C ARG A 248 -3.27 -9.87 -6.93
N LYS A 249 -3.01 -10.90 -6.13
CA LYS A 249 -3.00 -10.82 -4.66
C LYS A 249 -1.99 -9.79 -4.15
N LYS A 250 -0.82 -9.67 -4.79
CA LYS A 250 0.15 -8.61 -4.45
C LYS A 250 -0.39 -7.20 -4.73
N ILE A 251 -1.21 -7.02 -5.76
CA ILE A 251 -1.91 -5.75 -6.00
C ILE A 251 -2.98 -5.55 -4.93
N MET A 252 -3.77 -6.56 -4.62
CA MET A 252 -4.80 -6.51 -3.57
C MET A 252 -4.23 -6.10 -2.22
N GLN A 253 -3.07 -6.65 -1.83
CA GLN A 253 -2.36 -6.29 -0.59
C GLN A 253 -1.96 -4.81 -0.52
N LEU A 254 -1.77 -4.15 -1.66
CA LEU A 254 -1.48 -2.71 -1.70
C LEU A 254 -2.75 -1.86 -1.63
N LEU A 255 -3.89 -2.40 -2.04
CA LEU A 255 -5.17 -1.70 -2.10
C LEU A 255 -5.97 -1.81 -0.81
N LEU A 256 -5.81 -2.92 -0.11
CA LEU A 256 -6.36 -3.04 1.22
C LEU A 256 -5.82 -1.87 2.02
N PRO A 257 -6.69 -1.01 2.60
CA PRO A 257 -6.22 -0.09 3.63
C PRO A 257 -5.44 -0.98 4.58
N SER A 258 -4.24 -0.58 4.96
CA SER A 258 -3.49 -1.29 5.99
C SER A 258 -4.36 -1.20 7.25
N THR A 259 -5.33 -2.11 7.37
CA THR A 259 -6.21 -2.25 8.52
C THR A 259 -5.39 -2.66 9.71
N THR A 260 -4.09 -2.93 9.55
CA THR A 260 -3.03 -2.90 10.56
C THR A 260 -2.75 -1.49 11.14
N GLY A 261 -3.66 -0.54 10.96
CA GLY A 261 -4.07 0.40 12.02
C GLY A 261 -5.14 -0.20 12.97
N LYS A 262 -5.19 -1.53 13.15
CA LYS A 262 -5.96 -2.29 14.15
C LYS A 262 -5.72 -3.81 13.97
N LEU A 263 -5.64 -4.51 15.11
CA LEU A 263 -5.94 -5.94 15.29
C LEU A 263 -5.67 -6.91 14.11
N GLU A 264 -4.51 -7.56 14.08
CA GLU A 264 -4.30 -9.01 13.87
C GLU A 264 -2.79 -9.29 13.64
N GLY A 265 -2.12 -10.19 14.36
CA GLY A 265 -2.63 -11.08 15.37
C GLY A 265 -1.59 -11.94 16.09
N ALA A 266 -1.96 -12.33 17.30
CA ALA A 266 -1.80 -13.67 17.84
C ALA A 266 -3.16 -14.06 18.46
N GLY A 267 -4.24 -14.03 17.66
CA GLY A 267 -5.60 -14.19 18.19
C GLY A 267 -6.62 -14.82 17.24
N ALA A 268 -6.33 -14.95 15.94
CA ALA A 268 -7.27 -15.59 15.01
C ALA A 268 -7.44 -17.10 15.27
N SER A 269 -6.50 -17.74 15.98
CA SER A 269 -6.67 -19.13 16.48
C SER A 269 -7.48 -19.21 17.78
N LEU A 270 -7.54 -18.12 18.57
CA LEU A 270 -8.23 -18.09 19.86
C LEU A 270 -9.70 -17.68 19.71
N TYR A 271 -10.03 -16.80 18.76
CA TYR A 271 -11.39 -16.27 18.61
C TYR A 271 -12.41 -17.35 18.19
N MET A 272 -12.01 -18.33 17.37
CA MET A 272 -12.84 -19.50 17.06
C MET A 272 -12.98 -20.47 18.25
N LYS A 273 -12.01 -20.50 19.18
CA LYS A 273 -12.09 -21.30 20.42
C LYS A 273 -12.95 -20.61 21.49
N VAL A 274 -12.92 -19.27 21.54
CA VAL A 274 -13.74 -18.47 22.46
C VAL A 274 -15.20 -18.45 22.02
N ALA A 275 -15.50 -18.35 20.71
CA ALA A 275 -16.87 -18.43 20.21
C ALA A 275 -17.50 -19.82 20.46
N ALA A 276 -16.75 -20.91 20.30
CA ALA A 276 -17.21 -22.24 20.68
C ALA A 276 -17.38 -22.40 22.20
N GLY A 277 -16.49 -21.80 23.01
CA GLY A 277 -16.59 -21.79 24.47
C GLY A 277 -17.79 -20.99 24.99
N ILE A 278 -18.16 -19.88 24.35
CA ILE A 278 -19.31 -19.06 24.74
C ILE A 278 -20.64 -19.77 24.45
N VAL A 279 -20.74 -20.53 23.36
CA VAL A 279 -21.94 -21.34 23.08
C VAL A 279 -22.06 -22.51 24.07
N ILE A 280 -20.95 -23.13 24.48
CA ILE A 280 -20.95 -24.18 25.52
C ILE A 280 -21.30 -23.60 26.90
N LEU A 281 -20.78 -22.42 27.25
CA LEU A 281 -21.10 -21.74 28.51
C LEU A 281 -22.54 -21.20 28.56
N ALA A 282 -23.15 -20.83 27.43
CA ALA A 282 -24.56 -20.46 27.39
C ALA A 282 -25.48 -21.68 27.61
N VAL A 283 -25.13 -22.84 27.04
CA VAL A 283 -25.88 -24.10 27.26
C VAL A 283 -25.71 -24.62 28.69
N LEU A 284 -24.50 -24.52 29.26
CA LEU A 284 -24.22 -24.88 30.66
C LEU A 284 -24.76 -23.85 31.67
N GLY A 285 -24.83 -22.58 31.31
CA GLY A 285 -25.39 -21.52 32.16
C GLY A 285 -26.91 -21.62 32.31
N VAL A 286 -27.62 -22.00 31.24
CA VAL A 286 -29.07 -22.24 31.32
C VAL A 286 -29.36 -23.51 32.13
N SER A 287 -28.58 -24.58 31.98
CA SER A 287 -28.75 -25.81 32.78
C SER A 287 -28.29 -25.66 34.24
N GLY A 288 -27.25 -24.86 34.50
CA GLY A 288 -26.78 -24.51 35.84
C GLY A 288 -27.72 -23.56 36.59
N TYR A 289 -28.37 -22.62 35.92
CA TYR A 289 -29.36 -21.72 36.54
C TYR A 289 -30.60 -22.48 37.03
N PHE A 290 -31.04 -23.50 36.30
CA PHE A 290 -32.12 -24.39 36.76
C PHE A 290 -31.67 -25.34 37.89
N GLY A 291 -30.43 -25.82 37.88
CA GLY A 291 -29.87 -26.64 38.97
C GLY A 291 -29.67 -25.85 40.28
N TYR A 292 -29.20 -24.61 40.20
CA TYR A 292 -28.94 -23.74 41.36
C TYR A 292 -30.24 -23.37 42.10
N LYS A 293 -31.35 -23.18 41.37
CA LYS A 293 -32.65 -22.90 41.98
C LYS A 293 -33.27 -24.13 42.66
N TYR A 294 -32.83 -25.34 42.30
CA TYR A 294 -33.33 -26.59 42.88
C TYR A 294 -32.63 -26.98 44.20
N PHE A 295 -31.40 -26.49 44.44
CA PHE A 295 -30.60 -26.88 45.61
C PHE A 295 -30.52 -25.84 46.74
N ASN A 296 -30.83 -24.57 46.51
CA ASN A 296 -30.78 -23.53 47.55
C ASN A 296 -32.07 -23.42 48.40
N LYS A 297 -32.48 -24.54 48.99
CA LYS A 297 -33.39 -24.55 50.14
C LYS A 297 -32.78 -25.40 51.25
N LYS A 298 -31.79 -24.85 51.96
CA LYS A 298 -31.60 -25.05 53.41
C LYS A 298 -30.47 -24.17 53.96
N ASP A 299 -30.89 -23.41 54.96
CA ASP A 299 -30.24 -22.91 56.16
C ASP A 299 -28.95 -22.08 56.08
N LYS A 300 -29.08 -20.91 56.71
CA LYS A 300 -28.07 -19.92 57.06
C LYS A 300 -27.04 -20.55 58.00
N ASP A 301 -25.77 -20.26 57.76
CA ASP A 301 -24.92 -19.61 58.74
C ASP A 301 -23.70 -18.97 58.05
N GLU A 302 -23.37 -17.78 58.54
CA GLU A 302 -22.44 -16.82 57.96
C GLU A 302 -21.00 -17.12 58.41
N ILE A 303 -20.16 -17.55 57.46
CA ILE A 303 -18.70 -17.60 57.61
C ILE A 303 -18.10 -16.95 56.36
N THR A 304 -17.45 -15.80 56.57
CA THR A 304 -16.70 -15.04 55.58
C THR A 304 -15.40 -15.77 55.24
N PHE A 305 -15.25 -16.21 53.98
CA PHE A 305 -14.00 -16.75 53.44
C PHE A 305 -13.31 -15.73 52.54
N PRO A 306 -11.96 -15.67 52.53
CA PRO A 306 -11.18 -14.72 51.75
C PRO A 306 -11.29 -15.03 50.25
N ASP A 307 -11.41 -13.95 49.48
CA ASP A 307 -11.52 -13.90 48.03
C ASP A 307 -10.40 -14.69 47.34
N LYS A 308 -10.75 -15.69 46.53
CA LYS A 308 -9.80 -16.51 45.78
C LYS A 308 -9.30 -15.71 44.57
N GLY A 309 -8.17 -15.04 44.77
CA GLY A 309 -7.50 -14.19 43.78
C GLY A 309 -7.34 -14.85 42.41
N THR A 310 -7.72 -14.09 41.38
CA THR A 310 -7.37 -14.30 39.97
C THR A 310 -5.87 -14.56 39.85
N PRO A 311 -5.42 -15.58 39.08
CA PRO A 311 -4.00 -15.85 38.87
C PRO A 311 -3.28 -14.59 38.36
N GLN A 312 -2.49 -13.96 39.22
CA GLN A 312 -1.76 -12.75 38.91
C GLN A 312 -0.68 -13.13 37.89
N ALA A 313 -0.74 -12.55 36.69
CA ALA A 313 0.27 -12.77 35.67
C ALA A 313 1.66 -12.39 36.20
N LEU A 314 2.68 -13.16 35.84
CA LEU A 314 4.06 -12.90 36.24
C LEU A 314 4.47 -11.48 35.82
N PRO A 315 5.05 -10.65 36.71
CA PRO A 315 5.42 -9.26 36.39
C PRO A 315 6.28 -9.10 35.13
N GLU A 316 7.12 -10.10 34.83
CA GLU A 316 7.92 -10.16 33.61
C GLU A 316 7.08 -10.11 32.33
N GLU A 317 5.95 -10.82 32.27
CA GLU A 317 5.07 -10.80 31.10
C GLU A 317 4.42 -9.44 30.92
N GLU A 318 4.05 -8.76 32.01
CA GLU A 318 3.49 -7.42 31.96
C GLU A 318 4.51 -6.40 31.45
N ILE A 319 5.75 -6.47 31.91
CA ILE A 319 6.84 -5.60 31.47
C ILE A 319 7.19 -5.87 30.00
N ARG A 320 7.23 -7.14 29.59
CA ARG A 320 7.45 -7.52 28.18
C ARG A 320 6.37 -6.94 27.25
N LYS A 321 5.12 -6.86 27.71
CA LYS A 321 4.03 -6.21 26.95
C LYS A 321 4.29 -4.72 26.70
N VAL A 322 4.99 -4.01 27.59
CA VAL A 322 5.38 -2.60 27.36
C VAL A 322 6.30 -2.51 26.14
N PHE A 323 7.35 -3.34 26.08
CA PHE A 323 8.30 -3.31 24.96
C PHE A 323 7.71 -3.84 23.66
N GLU A 324 6.81 -4.84 23.70
CA GLU A 324 6.03 -5.24 22.52
C GLU A 324 5.14 -4.09 22.01
N THR A 325 4.59 -3.29 22.91
CA THR A 325 3.78 -2.11 22.53
C THR A 325 4.65 -1.05 21.88
N ILE A 326 5.85 -0.79 22.40
CA ILE A 326 6.83 0.12 21.79
C ILE A 326 7.25 -0.38 20.40
N LYS A 327 7.55 -1.67 20.27
CA LYS A 327 7.86 -2.31 18.98
C LYS A 327 6.73 -2.08 17.98
N LYS A 328 5.50 -2.40 18.37
CA LYS A 328 4.31 -2.24 17.54
C LYS A 328 4.11 -0.79 17.12
N ALA A 329 4.23 0.14 18.05
CA ALA A 329 4.05 1.57 17.80
C ALA A 329 5.08 2.11 16.80
N ASN A 330 6.34 1.67 16.87
CA ASN A 330 7.37 2.03 15.89
C ASN A 330 7.07 1.47 14.49
N LEU A 331 6.66 0.19 14.40
CA LEU A 331 6.34 -0.43 13.10
C LEU A 331 5.08 0.18 12.45
N SER A 332 4.14 0.68 13.25
CA SER A 332 2.90 1.31 12.74
C SER A 332 2.96 2.84 12.66
N GLU A 333 4.09 3.46 13.02
CA GLU A 333 4.24 4.92 13.17
C GLU A 333 3.11 5.54 14.05
N ASP A 334 2.68 4.85 15.12
CA ASP A 334 1.61 5.31 16.02
C ASP A 334 2.17 6.00 17.27
N ILE A 335 2.22 7.33 17.23
CA ILE A 335 2.82 8.14 18.30
C ILE A 335 2.05 8.04 19.61
N ASN A 336 0.73 7.87 19.56
CA ASN A 336 -0.08 7.81 20.77
C ASN A 336 0.15 6.46 21.49
N LEU A 337 0.26 5.37 20.72
CA LEU A 337 0.61 4.06 21.27
C LEU A 337 2.05 4.02 21.80
N PHE A 338 2.97 4.73 21.14
CA PHE A 338 4.35 4.84 21.62
C PHE A 338 4.40 5.58 22.96
N MET A 339 3.77 6.75 23.04
CA MET A 339 3.78 7.58 24.25
C MET A 339 2.95 6.98 25.39
N SER A 340 1.98 6.10 25.13
CA SER A 340 1.22 5.44 26.21
C SER A 340 2.09 4.56 27.12
N CYS A 341 3.24 4.09 26.59
CA CYS A 341 4.24 3.31 27.32
C CYS A 341 5.12 4.16 28.25
N TYR A 342 5.09 5.48 28.12
CA TYR A 342 5.87 6.41 28.95
C TYR A 342 4.97 7.03 30.01
N SER A 343 5.54 7.26 31.19
CA SER A 343 4.88 8.02 32.24
C SER A 343 4.76 9.49 31.83
N PRO A 344 3.66 10.19 32.15
CA PRO A 344 3.59 11.64 32.01
C PRO A 344 4.69 12.39 32.77
N SER A 345 5.27 11.79 33.81
CA SER A 345 6.41 12.36 34.57
C SER A 345 7.77 12.01 33.97
N TYR A 346 7.82 11.31 32.83
CA TYR A 346 9.08 11.01 32.14
C TYR A 346 9.81 12.33 31.81
N PRO A 347 11.08 12.50 32.21
CA PRO A 347 11.84 13.70 31.87
C PRO A 347 11.86 13.91 30.37
N THR A 348 11.56 15.12 29.90
CA THR A 348 11.53 15.44 28.46
C THR A 348 10.51 14.62 27.64
N HIS A 349 9.36 14.27 28.23
CA HIS A 349 8.27 13.53 27.57
C HIS A 349 7.89 14.07 26.17
N GLU A 350 7.73 15.39 26.03
CA GLU A 350 7.39 15.99 24.73
C GLU A 350 8.57 15.96 23.74
N ASP A 351 9.82 16.13 24.21
CA ASP A 351 10.99 16.01 23.34
C ASP A 351 11.15 14.58 22.83
N LYS A 352 10.87 13.57 23.68
CA LYS A 352 10.90 12.16 23.28
C LYS A 352 9.89 11.87 22.18
N LYS A 353 8.68 12.43 22.30
CA LYS A 353 7.63 12.35 21.28
C LYS A 353 8.09 12.98 19.97
N ASN A 354 8.62 14.21 20.02
CA ASN A 354 9.10 14.94 18.85
C ASN A 354 10.29 14.23 18.16
N GLN A 355 11.24 13.71 18.94
CA GLN A 355 12.37 12.93 18.44
C GLN A 355 11.89 11.66 17.73
N THR A 356 10.90 10.96 18.30
CA THR A 356 10.34 9.74 17.70
C THR A 356 9.68 10.03 16.37
N VAL A 357 8.84 11.07 16.29
CA VAL A 357 8.21 11.50 15.03
C VAL A 357 9.26 11.90 13.99
N LYS A 358 10.32 12.60 14.40
CA LYS A 358 11.43 12.96 13.49
C LYS A 358 12.15 11.71 12.98
N ASN A 359 12.45 10.75 13.84
CA ASN A 359 13.09 9.50 13.45
C ASN A 359 12.24 8.71 12.43
N TRP A 360 10.91 8.67 12.60
CA TRP A 360 9.99 8.05 11.63
C TRP A 360 9.93 8.79 10.28
N GLN A 361 10.29 10.07 10.22
CA GLN A 361 10.41 10.79 8.96
C GLN A 361 11.71 10.43 8.21
N ASP A 362 12.78 10.17 8.94
CA ASP A 362 14.10 9.85 8.39
C ASP A 362 14.25 8.34 8.09
N TYR A 363 13.47 7.46 8.73
CA TYR A 363 13.58 6.01 8.63
C TYR A 363 12.23 5.30 8.52
N ASP A 364 12.17 4.33 7.62
CA ASP A 364 11.08 3.35 7.46
C ASP A 364 11.48 2.05 8.16
N PHE A 365 10.92 1.79 9.34
CA PHE A 365 11.27 0.66 10.19
C PHE A 365 10.68 -0.63 9.62
N ALA A 366 11.54 -1.49 9.07
CA ALA A 366 11.12 -2.74 8.41
C ALA A 366 10.91 -3.87 9.42
N ASP A 367 11.75 -3.94 10.44
CA ASP A 367 11.67 -4.95 11.49
C ASP A 367 12.32 -4.46 12.79
N LEU A 368 11.75 -4.86 13.93
CA LEU A 368 12.27 -4.59 15.26
C LEU A 368 12.16 -5.86 16.09
N SER A 369 13.23 -6.24 16.77
CA SER A 369 13.22 -7.28 17.78
C SER A 369 13.92 -6.79 19.03
N PHE A 370 13.57 -7.36 20.18
CA PHE A 370 14.20 -7.01 21.44
C PHE A 370 14.39 -8.24 22.33
N THR A 371 15.39 -8.15 23.21
CA THR A 371 15.64 -9.12 24.28
C THR A 371 15.69 -8.39 25.60
N VAL A 372 14.98 -8.92 26.59
CA VAL A 372 14.97 -8.41 27.97
C VAL A 372 16.04 -9.15 28.77
N ARG A 373 16.89 -8.41 29.49
CA ARG A 373 17.91 -8.92 30.41
C ARG A 373 17.85 -8.17 31.73
N ASP A 374 18.47 -8.76 32.75
CA ASP A 374 18.75 -8.10 34.04
C ASP A 374 17.51 -7.46 34.69
N LEU A 375 16.37 -8.16 34.61
CA LEU A 375 15.10 -7.70 35.15
C LEU A 375 15.10 -7.80 36.68
N ILE A 376 15.04 -6.66 37.35
CA ILE A 376 14.90 -6.53 38.80
C ILE A 376 13.55 -5.90 39.08
N VAL A 377 12.62 -6.68 39.65
CA VAL A 377 11.27 -6.22 39.99
C VAL A 377 11.14 -6.00 41.48
N ASN A 378 10.74 -4.79 41.86
CA ASN A 378 10.24 -4.44 43.19
C ASN A 378 8.72 -4.25 43.13
N GLN A 379 8.07 -4.00 44.28
CA GLN A 379 6.60 -3.94 44.39
C GLN A 379 5.93 -3.14 43.26
N ASN A 380 6.39 -1.90 43.03
CA ASN A 380 5.82 -0.99 42.03
C ASN A 380 6.85 -0.41 41.07
N THR A 381 8.11 -0.85 41.13
CA THR A 381 9.20 -0.36 40.27
C THR A 381 9.95 -1.54 39.67
N ALA A 382 10.47 -1.37 38.47
CA ALA A 382 11.31 -2.37 37.84
C ALA A 382 12.48 -1.69 37.11
N GLU A 383 13.64 -2.31 37.18
CA GLU A 383 14.79 -1.94 36.36
C GLU A 383 15.08 -3.09 35.40
N VAL A 384 15.35 -2.77 34.14
CA VAL A 384 15.53 -3.77 33.10
C VAL A 384 16.45 -3.28 32.00
N THR A 385 17.31 -4.15 31.49
CA THR A 385 18.15 -3.87 30.32
C THR A 385 17.48 -4.46 29.08
N VAL A 386 17.27 -3.64 28.06
CA VAL A 386 16.64 -4.07 26.80
C VAL A 386 17.58 -3.84 25.63
N ASP A 387 17.92 -4.92 24.97
CA ASP A 387 18.65 -4.90 23.71
C ASP A 387 17.68 -4.90 22.54
N TRP A 388 17.78 -3.89 21.70
CA TRP A 388 17.02 -3.75 20.48
C TRP A 388 17.87 -4.07 19.26
N GLN A 389 17.33 -4.86 18.35
CA GLN A 389 17.85 -5.03 17.00
C GLN A 389 16.83 -4.47 16.01
N ILE A 390 17.21 -3.40 15.32
CA ILE A 390 16.34 -2.57 14.49
C ILE A 390 16.82 -2.63 13.05
N ASN A 391 15.98 -3.08 12.14
CA ASN A 391 16.22 -3.01 10.70
C ASN A 391 15.36 -1.88 10.14
N ALA A 392 15.99 -0.81 9.66
CA ALA A 392 15.28 0.32 9.09
C ALA A 392 15.87 0.75 7.75
N ARG A 393 15.04 1.33 6.90
CA ARG A 393 15.45 1.88 5.61
C ARG A 393 15.50 3.40 5.70
N SER A 394 16.63 4.01 5.33
CA SER A 394 16.72 5.46 5.26
C SER A 394 15.76 6.01 4.21
N ALA A 395 14.95 7.01 4.58
CA ALA A 395 14.06 7.70 3.65
C ALA A 395 14.84 8.54 2.62
N LYS A 396 16.06 8.98 2.96
CA LYS A 396 16.91 9.82 2.09
C LYS A 396 17.67 8.99 1.06
N THR A 397 18.34 7.92 1.50
CA THR A 397 19.21 7.10 0.63
C THR A 397 18.50 5.86 0.08
N GLY A 398 17.44 5.39 0.74
CA GLY A 398 16.76 4.14 0.39
C GLY A 398 17.51 2.88 0.83
N GLU A 399 18.68 3.01 1.47
CA GLU A 399 19.47 1.89 1.97
C GLU A 399 18.90 1.33 3.27
N THR A 400 18.98 0.00 3.42
CA THR A 400 18.62 -0.69 4.66
C THR A 400 19.83 -0.71 5.60
N GLN A 401 19.63 -0.32 6.84
CA GLN A 401 20.62 -0.33 7.91
C GLN A 401 20.08 -1.14 9.09
N THR A 402 20.99 -1.83 9.78
CA THR A 402 20.70 -2.55 11.02
C THR A 402 21.37 -1.83 12.18
N PHE A 403 20.60 -1.51 13.21
CA PHE A 403 21.06 -0.86 14.43
C PHE A 403 20.88 -1.81 15.60
N ASN A 404 21.88 -1.86 16.48
CA ASN A 404 21.79 -2.55 17.76
C ASN A 404 21.87 -1.49 18.87
N ILE A 405 20.86 -1.42 19.73
CA ILE A 405 20.76 -0.40 20.77
C ILE A 405 20.42 -1.07 22.10
N THR A 406 21.26 -0.89 23.11
CA THR A 406 20.99 -1.33 24.48
C THR A 406 20.52 -0.14 25.31
N ASN A 407 19.41 -0.31 26.03
CA ASN A 407 18.88 0.71 26.94
C ASN A 407 18.67 0.13 28.33
N ASN A 408 19.04 0.89 29.35
CA ASN A 408 18.68 0.59 30.73
C ASN A 408 17.40 1.37 31.07
N VAL A 409 16.31 0.65 31.35
CA VAL A 409 14.97 1.22 31.46
C VAL A 409 14.49 1.08 32.91
N VAL A 410 14.00 2.19 33.47
CA VAL A 410 13.29 2.19 34.75
C VAL A 410 11.80 2.28 34.47
N LEU A 411 11.03 1.37 35.04
CA LEU A 411 9.57 1.33 34.95
C LEU A 411 8.94 1.53 36.33
N GLN A 412 7.74 2.11 36.32
CA GLN A 412 6.89 2.24 37.49
C GLN A 412 5.47 1.78 37.15
N LYS A 413 4.81 1.11 38.09
CA LYS A 413 3.43 0.67 37.94
C LYS A 413 2.48 1.81 38.32
N GLU A 414 1.79 2.37 37.34
CA GLU A 414 0.82 3.46 37.46
C GLU A 414 -0.57 2.97 37.06
N SER A 415 -1.55 3.09 37.95
CA SER A 415 -2.94 2.65 37.69
C SER A 415 -3.03 1.19 37.18
N GLY A 416 -2.16 0.31 37.69
CA GLY A 416 -2.10 -1.09 37.31
C GLY A 416 -1.33 -1.41 36.02
N GLN A 417 -0.74 -0.42 35.34
CA GLN A 417 0.06 -0.60 34.12
C GLN A 417 1.50 -0.16 34.33
N TRP A 418 2.45 -0.92 33.79
CA TRP A 418 3.87 -0.53 33.79
C TRP A 418 4.13 0.56 32.76
N LYS A 419 4.83 1.61 33.18
CA LYS A 419 5.24 2.73 32.33
C LYS A 419 6.71 3.07 32.52
N ILE A 420 7.37 3.51 31.45
CA ILE A 420 8.76 3.95 31.47
C ILE A 420 8.84 5.32 32.12
N THR A 421 9.63 5.43 33.18
CA THR A 421 9.86 6.69 33.92
C THR A 421 11.24 7.28 33.65
N ALA A 422 12.23 6.45 33.30
CA ALA A 422 13.57 6.91 32.92
C ALA A 422 14.29 5.94 31.98
N LEU A 423 15.26 6.48 31.23
CA LEU A 423 16.28 5.75 30.51
C LEU A 423 17.64 6.15 31.11
N LYS A 424 18.43 5.18 31.59
CA LYS A 424 19.73 5.39 32.22
C LYS A 424 20.87 5.23 31.21
#